data_AF-A0A2V9LM07-F1
#
_entry.id   AF-A0A2V9LM07-F1
#
_cell.length_a   1.000
_cell.length_b   1.000
_cell.length_c   1.000
_cell.angle_alpha   90.00
_cell.angle_beta   90.00
_cell.angle_gamma   90.00
#
_symmetry.space_group_name_H-M   'P 1'
#
loop_
_entity.id
_entity.type
_entity.pdbx_description
1 polymer ?
#
loop_
_entity_poly.entity_id
_entity_poly.type
_entity_poly.pdbx_seq_one_letter_code
_entity_poly.pdbx_strand_id
1 'polypeptide(L)'
;MLRKIALLTISAFGLTNIASGENKTTELGSAGTKALAYFQGIAERSLDDYLKHVRPPRVSAALKARIIAQLPHEGEVKPSTKMQAKLAALAPILRYHERSSTTEIKMISVGHAFIGLHARAILLVSEDALEILTTEELQAATAHEMGHEYFWQEYELSREAGHNEAIREIEMRCDGIALITMRSLGLDASHLISQVVKMTRFNEQLRATGSATRYPSLGERVEFIRAMTDLVNGSLTRRCSLGCGQRK
;
A
#
# COMPACT_ATOMS: atom_id res chain seq x y z
N MET A 1 -36.68 2.08 12.36
CA MET A 1 -35.81 1.06 13.00
C MET A 1 -34.38 1.27 12.52
N LEU A 2 -33.57 2.04 13.25
CA LEU A 2 -32.12 2.16 12.97
C LEU A 2 -31.40 1.58 14.19
N ARG A 3 -31.00 0.32 14.11
CA ARG A 3 -30.13 -0.29 15.12
C ARG A 3 -28.68 0.06 14.78
N LYS A 4 -28.04 0.68 15.76
CA LYS A 4 -26.65 1.16 15.78
C LYS A 4 -25.70 0.03 15.35
N ILE A 5 -24.96 0.29 14.27
CA ILE A 5 -23.86 -0.54 13.79
C ILE A 5 -22.73 -0.41 14.81
N ALA A 6 -22.39 -1.49 15.48
CA ALA A 6 -21.15 -1.60 16.22
C ALA A 6 -20.02 -1.70 15.19
N LEU A 7 -19.57 -0.54 14.71
CA LEU A 7 -18.40 -0.40 13.86
C LEU A 7 -17.21 -0.95 14.65
N LEU A 8 -16.76 -2.16 14.32
CA LEU A 8 -15.36 -2.48 14.55
C LEU A 8 -14.60 -1.43 13.74
N THR A 9 -13.88 -0.55 14.41
CA THR A 9 -13.05 0.49 13.78
C THR A 9 -11.95 -0.18 12.96
N ILE A 10 -12.29 -0.64 11.76
CA ILE A 10 -11.33 -0.90 10.68
C ILE A 10 -10.86 0.49 10.26
N SER A 11 -9.88 1.00 11.01
CA SER A 11 -9.26 2.29 10.74
C SER A 11 -8.17 2.10 9.71
N ALA A 12 -8.54 2.23 8.45
CA ALA A 12 -7.69 2.78 7.39
C ALA A 12 -8.71 3.43 6.41
N PHE A 13 -8.91 4.74 6.31
CA PHE A 13 -8.03 5.89 6.10
C PHE A 13 -7.17 5.79 4.84
N GLY A 14 -7.42 6.75 3.95
CA GLY A 14 -6.63 7.09 2.78
C GLY A 14 -7.26 8.35 2.21
N LEU A 15 -6.69 9.51 2.53
CA LEU A 15 -7.29 10.82 2.25
C LEU A 15 -6.24 11.87 2.03
N THR A 16 -6.60 12.85 1.19
CA THR A 16 -5.78 13.99 0.86
C THR A 16 -6.66 15.22 0.74
N ASN A 17 -6.15 16.40 1.09
CA ASN A 17 -6.77 17.68 0.74
C ASN A 17 -5.74 18.50 -0.05
N ILE A 18 -6.21 19.15 -1.11
CA ILE A 18 -5.48 20.24 -1.77
C ILE A 18 -5.70 21.50 -0.94
N ALA A 19 -4.66 21.96 -0.24
CA ALA A 19 -4.59 23.36 0.13
C ALA A 19 -4.32 24.15 -1.16
N SER A 20 -5.30 24.94 -1.60
CA SER A 20 -5.09 25.95 -2.63
C SER A 20 -4.06 26.95 -2.10
N GLY A 21 -2.85 26.90 -2.64
CA GLY A 21 -1.76 27.78 -2.24
C GLY A 21 -0.58 27.64 -3.20
N GLU A 22 -0.53 28.57 -4.15
CA GLU A 22 0.61 29.02 -4.95
C GLU A 22 1.63 28.00 -5.51
N ASN A 23 1.80 28.11 -6.83
CA ASN A 23 2.84 27.52 -7.65
C ASN A 23 4.25 27.81 -7.07
N LYS A 24 4.72 26.95 -6.18
CA LYS A 24 6.12 26.86 -5.76
C LYS A 24 6.63 25.48 -6.13
N THR A 25 7.76 25.44 -6.82
CA THR A 25 8.58 24.24 -7.04
C THR A 25 8.62 23.41 -5.75
N THR A 26 8.07 22.20 -5.85
CA THR A 26 7.63 21.39 -4.73
C THR A 26 8.75 20.56 -4.14
N GLU A 27 9.00 20.75 -2.85
CA GLU A 27 9.93 19.94 -2.06
C GLU A 27 9.16 18.83 -1.34
N LEU A 28 9.74 17.63 -1.26
CA LEU A 28 9.21 16.54 -0.46
C LEU A 28 8.99 17.02 0.98
N GLY A 29 7.78 16.84 1.51
CA GLY A 29 7.50 17.05 2.94
C GLY A 29 8.40 16.20 3.83
N SER A 30 8.46 16.51 5.14
CA SER A 30 9.37 15.83 6.08
C SER A 30 9.26 14.30 6.06
N ALA A 31 8.04 13.78 6.05
CA ALA A 31 7.77 12.33 5.97
C ALA A 31 8.31 11.71 4.66
N GLY A 32 8.07 12.37 3.52
CA GLY A 32 8.57 11.92 2.22
C GLY A 32 10.10 11.96 2.14
N THR A 33 10.72 12.98 2.72
CA THR A 33 12.18 13.11 2.81
C THR A 33 12.80 12.00 3.65
N LYS A 34 12.24 11.70 4.83
CA LYS A 34 12.71 10.62 5.69
C LYS A 34 12.53 9.24 5.04
N ALA A 35 11.38 9.01 4.42
CA ALA A 35 11.12 7.77 3.68
C ALA A 35 12.08 7.60 2.49
N LEU A 36 12.39 8.66 1.75
CA LEU A 36 13.34 8.59 0.64
C LEU A 36 14.76 8.31 1.16
N ALA A 37 15.17 8.96 2.25
CA ALA A 37 16.47 8.73 2.89
C ALA A 37 16.62 7.28 3.36
N TYR A 38 15.55 6.66 3.89
CA TYR A 38 15.53 5.23 4.23
C TYR A 38 15.92 4.36 3.03
N PHE A 39 15.30 4.57 1.86
CA PHE A 39 15.62 3.79 0.66
C PHE A 39 17.00 4.12 0.07
N GLN A 40 17.43 5.38 0.12
CA GLN A 40 18.78 5.77 -0.29
C GLN A 40 19.85 5.05 0.54
N GLY A 41 19.65 4.94 1.85
CA GLY A 41 20.57 4.25 2.76
C GLY A 41 20.71 2.74 2.50
N ILE A 42 19.77 2.14 1.77
CA ILE A 42 19.82 0.72 1.37
C ILE A 42 20.04 0.52 -0.14
N ALA A 43 20.11 1.59 -0.93
CA ALA A 43 20.19 1.53 -2.40
C ALA A 43 21.53 1.00 -2.94
N GLU A 44 22.60 1.01 -2.12
CA GLU A 44 23.86 0.33 -2.46
C GLU A 44 23.68 -1.20 -2.51
N ARG A 45 22.70 -1.72 -1.77
CA ARG A 45 22.25 -3.11 -1.89
C ARG A 45 21.23 -3.20 -3.02
N SER A 46 21.05 -4.40 -3.55
CA SER A 46 19.89 -4.69 -4.38
C SER A 46 18.63 -4.52 -3.52
N LEU A 47 17.81 -3.49 -3.80
CA LEU A 47 16.59 -3.18 -3.03
C LEU A 47 15.67 -4.40 -2.88
N ASP A 48 15.50 -5.18 -3.96
CA ASP A 48 14.73 -6.43 -3.97
C ASP A 48 15.32 -7.47 -3.01
N ASP A 49 16.64 -7.69 -3.03
CA ASP A 49 17.30 -8.64 -2.14
C ASP A 49 17.27 -8.19 -0.68
N TYR A 50 17.37 -6.88 -0.44
CA TYR A 50 17.16 -6.32 0.89
C TYR A 50 15.76 -6.63 1.41
N LEU A 51 14.71 -6.37 0.62
CA LEU A 51 13.33 -6.66 1.02
C LEU A 51 13.10 -8.15 1.30
N LYS A 52 13.68 -9.05 0.49
CA LYS A 52 13.62 -10.50 0.75
C LYS A 52 14.28 -10.86 2.08
N HIS A 53 15.39 -10.21 2.42
CA HIS A 53 16.15 -10.48 3.64
C HIS A 53 15.46 -9.96 4.91
N VAL A 54 14.89 -8.75 4.87
CA VAL A 54 14.23 -8.13 6.03
C VAL A 54 12.75 -8.50 6.16
N ARG A 55 12.25 -9.38 5.29
CA ARG A 55 10.83 -9.75 5.26
C ARG A 55 10.38 -10.32 6.61
N PRO A 56 9.28 -9.82 7.19
CA PRO A 56 8.74 -10.36 8.43
C PRO A 56 8.38 -11.84 8.32
N PRO A 57 8.43 -12.59 9.44
CA PRO A 57 7.96 -13.97 9.48
C PRO A 57 6.46 -14.04 9.21
N ARG A 58 6.04 -15.10 8.52
CA ARG A 58 4.62 -15.35 8.21
C ARG A 58 3.78 -15.48 9.48
N VAL A 59 2.54 -15.00 9.42
CA VAL A 59 1.53 -15.30 10.44
C VAL A 59 1.28 -16.81 10.50
N SER A 60 1.25 -17.38 11.71
CA SER A 60 0.98 -18.81 11.88
C SER A 60 -0.47 -19.15 11.52
N ALA A 61 -0.73 -20.37 11.06
CA ALA A 61 -2.09 -20.82 10.71
C ALA A 61 -3.08 -20.65 11.89
N ALA A 62 -2.63 -20.95 13.11
CA ALA A 62 -3.44 -20.76 14.32
C ALA A 62 -3.73 -19.29 14.62
N LEU A 63 -2.78 -18.38 14.39
CA LEU A 63 -3.03 -16.94 14.53
C LEU A 63 -3.96 -16.43 13.42
N LYS A 64 -3.77 -16.85 12.16
CA LYS A 64 -4.68 -16.53 11.04
C LYS A 64 -6.12 -16.95 11.37
N ALA A 65 -6.31 -18.18 11.85
CA ALA A 65 -7.65 -18.68 12.20
C ALA A 65 -8.31 -17.85 13.30
N ARG A 66 -7.56 -17.43 14.33
CA ARG A 66 -8.05 -16.54 15.38
C ARG A 66 -8.44 -15.16 14.85
N ILE A 67 -7.64 -14.57 13.96
CA ILE A 67 -7.93 -13.29 13.33
C ILE A 67 -9.23 -13.39 12.51
N ILE A 68 -9.39 -14.42 11.69
CA ILE A 68 -10.61 -14.64 10.89
C ILE A 68 -11.84 -14.77 11.79
N ALA A 69 -11.73 -15.52 12.90
CA ALA A 69 -12.83 -15.72 13.84
C ALA A 69 -13.23 -14.43 14.59
N GLN A 70 -12.37 -13.41 14.63
CA GLN A 70 -12.65 -12.11 15.24
C GLN A 70 -13.29 -11.10 14.27
N LEU A 71 -13.32 -11.40 12.97
CA LEU A 71 -13.97 -10.51 12.02
C LEU A 71 -15.49 -10.48 12.24
N PRO A 72 -16.13 -9.31 12.08
CA PRO A 72 -17.58 -9.23 12.00
C PRO A 72 -18.13 -10.13 10.88
N HIS A 73 -19.25 -10.79 11.14
CA HIS A 73 -19.97 -11.55 10.11
C HIS A 73 -20.70 -10.64 9.11
N GLU A 74 -21.01 -9.41 9.50
CA GLU A 74 -21.68 -8.42 8.66
C GLU A 74 -20.67 -7.65 7.81
N GLY A 75 -21.06 -7.32 6.57
CA GLY A 75 -20.26 -6.49 5.65
C GLY A 75 -19.36 -7.25 4.70
N GLU A 76 -19.16 -8.57 4.87
CA GLU A 76 -18.52 -9.43 3.86
C GLU A 76 -19.46 -9.66 2.68
N VAL A 77 -18.96 -9.50 1.47
CA VAL A 77 -19.72 -9.65 0.22
C VAL A 77 -19.08 -10.71 -0.67
N LYS A 78 -19.90 -11.45 -1.42
CA LYS A 78 -19.39 -12.41 -2.41
C LYS A 78 -19.06 -11.70 -3.73
N PRO A 79 -17.83 -11.85 -4.27
CA PRO A 79 -17.45 -11.21 -5.52
C PRO A 79 -18.20 -11.81 -6.72
N SER A 80 -18.59 -10.95 -7.67
CA SER A 80 -19.03 -11.36 -9.01
C SER A 80 -17.90 -12.07 -9.78
N THR A 81 -18.21 -12.78 -10.86
CA THR A 81 -17.18 -13.46 -11.69
C THR A 81 -16.11 -12.49 -12.20
N LYS A 82 -16.49 -11.27 -12.61
CA LYS A 82 -15.54 -10.23 -13.04
C LYS A 82 -14.62 -9.79 -11.90
N MET A 83 -15.18 -9.61 -10.70
CA MET A 83 -14.41 -9.25 -9.50
C MET A 83 -13.48 -10.39 -9.09
N GLN A 84 -13.93 -11.65 -9.15
CA GLN A 84 -13.10 -12.82 -8.90
C GLN A 84 -11.88 -12.86 -9.80
N ALA A 85 -12.03 -12.53 -11.09
CA ALA A 85 -10.90 -12.46 -12.02
C ALA A 85 -9.87 -11.38 -11.60
N LYS A 86 -10.33 -10.20 -11.18
CA LYS A 86 -9.43 -9.14 -10.63
C LYS A 86 -8.72 -9.60 -9.36
N LEU A 87 -9.44 -10.24 -8.43
CA LEU A 87 -8.87 -10.76 -7.19
C LEU A 87 -7.84 -11.88 -7.44
N ALA A 88 -8.12 -12.77 -8.40
CA ALA A 88 -7.19 -13.83 -8.79
C ALA A 88 -5.88 -13.27 -9.37
N ALA A 89 -5.94 -12.13 -10.07
CA ALA A 89 -4.77 -11.46 -10.63
C ALA A 89 -3.82 -10.89 -9.57
N LEU A 90 -4.18 -10.89 -8.27
CA LEU A 90 -3.30 -10.48 -7.17
C LEU A 90 -2.27 -11.54 -6.78
N ALA A 91 -2.42 -12.77 -7.28
CA ALA A 91 -1.54 -13.89 -6.95
C ALA A 91 -0.04 -13.61 -7.15
N PRO A 92 0.44 -12.92 -8.23
CA PRO A 92 1.85 -12.58 -8.38
C PRO A 92 2.39 -11.68 -7.26
N ILE A 93 1.62 -10.67 -6.83
CA ILE A 93 1.99 -9.79 -5.72
C ILE A 93 2.13 -10.59 -4.43
N LEU A 94 1.11 -11.39 -4.09
CA LEU A 94 1.15 -12.23 -2.89
C LEU A 94 2.30 -13.25 -2.94
N ARG A 95 2.62 -13.78 -4.12
CA ARG A 95 3.73 -14.73 -4.28
C ARG A 95 5.09 -14.06 -4.06
N TYR A 96 5.28 -12.85 -4.60
CA TYR A 96 6.50 -12.07 -4.38
C TYR A 96 6.76 -11.82 -2.88
N HIS A 97 5.71 -11.52 -2.12
CA HIS A 97 5.81 -11.35 -0.67
C HIS A 97 5.76 -12.66 0.13
N GLU A 98 5.72 -13.83 -0.52
CA GLU A 98 5.55 -15.13 0.12
C GLU A 98 4.34 -15.21 1.04
N ARG A 99 3.20 -14.70 0.56
CA ARG A 99 1.93 -14.61 1.27
C ARG A 99 0.78 -15.35 0.62
N SER A 100 1.00 -16.04 -0.50
CA SER A 100 -0.05 -16.78 -1.23
C SER A 100 -0.84 -17.76 -0.37
N SER A 101 -0.23 -18.37 0.66
CA SER A 101 -0.90 -19.34 1.54
C SER A 101 -1.33 -18.76 2.89
N THR A 102 -0.93 -17.53 3.22
CA THR A 102 -1.12 -16.95 4.56
C THR A 102 -2.00 -15.71 4.56
N THR A 103 -2.13 -15.01 3.43
CA THR A 103 -3.06 -13.89 3.30
C THR A 103 -4.40 -14.39 2.74
N GLU A 104 -5.47 -14.13 3.48
CA GLU A 104 -6.84 -14.25 3.00
C GLU A 104 -7.25 -12.98 2.27
N ILE A 105 -8.01 -13.06 1.19
CA ILE A 105 -8.61 -11.88 0.58
C ILE A 105 -10.11 -11.89 0.89
N LYS A 106 -10.63 -10.81 1.49
CA LYS A 106 -12.05 -10.64 1.79
C LYS A 106 -12.60 -9.39 1.13
N MET A 107 -13.70 -9.56 0.41
CA MET A 107 -14.42 -8.43 -0.19
C MET A 107 -15.42 -7.87 0.82
N ILE A 108 -15.43 -6.54 0.98
CA ILE A 108 -16.29 -5.86 1.95
C ILE A 108 -17.13 -4.75 1.32
N SER A 109 -18.26 -4.41 1.94
CA SER A 109 -19.07 -3.25 1.58
C SER A 109 -18.99 -2.18 2.66
N VAL A 110 -18.34 -1.05 2.33
CA VAL A 110 -18.10 0.07 3.26
C VAL A 110 -18.50 1.43 2.67
N GLY A 111 -19.11 1.44 1.48
CA GLY A 111 -19.62 2.64 0.81
C GLY A 111 -18.56 3.65 0.37
N HIS A 112 -17.33 3.20 0.18
CA HIS A 112 -16.22 3.96 -0.37
C HIS A 112 -15.10 3.02 -0.86
N ALA A 113 -14.19 3.51 -1.69
CA ALA A 113 -13.05 2.75 -2.18
C ALA A 113 -12.03 2.54 -1.06
N PHE A 114 -11.78 1.28 -0.72
CA PHE A 114 -10.91 0.89 0.39
C PHE A 114 -10.16 -0.40 0.07
N ILE A 115 -8.87 -0.42 0.40
CA ILE A 115 -8.04 -1.61 0.43
C ILE A 115 -7.20 -1.50 1.71
N GLY A 116 -7.05 -2.59 2.45
CA GLY A 116 -6.33 -2.55 3.72
C GLY A 116 -5.82 -3.91 4.16
N LEU A 117 -4.60 -3.95 4.69
CA LEU A 117 -4.07 -5.12 5.40
C LEU A 117 -4.56 -5.16 6.85
N HIS A 118 -5.42 -6.13 7.18
CA HIS A 118 -5.90 -6.38 8.53
C HIS A 118 -5.08 -7.49 9.21
N ALA A 119 -4.52 -7.14 10.38
CA ALA A 119 -3.78 -8.04 11.26
C ALA A 119 -2.71 -8.90 10.55
N ARG A 120 -2.08 -8.33 9.50
CA ARG A 120 -1.08 -9.00 8.64
C ARG A 120 -1.55 -10.26 7.90
N ALA A 121 -2.84 -10.58 7.98
CA ALA A 121 -3.36 -11.89 7.55
C ALA A 121 -4.51 -11.78 6.56
N ILE A 122 -5.17 -10.62 6.45
CA ILE A 122 -6.38 -10.47 5.66
C ILE A 122 -6.25 -9.19 4.83
N LEU A 123 -6.25 -9.32 3.51
CA LEU A 123 -6.40 -8.19 2.60
C LEU A 123 -7.90 -7.92 2.44
N LEU A 124 -8.35 -6.82 3.03
CA LEU A 124 -9.71 -6.33 2.86
C LEU A 124 -9.76 -5.48 1.59
N VAL A 125 -10.73 -5.73 0.73
CA VAL A 125 -10.92 -5.01 -0.54
C VAL A 125 -12.38 -4.61 -0.64
N SER A 126 -12.68 -3.32 -0.79
CA SER A 126 -14.08 -2.91 -0.97
C SER A 126 -14.60 -3.20 -2.37
N GLU A 127 -15.92 -3.37 -2.47
CA GLU A 127 -16.62 -3.46 -3.75
C GLU A 127 -16.31 -2.25 -4.65
N ASP A 128 -16.38 -1.04 -4.09
CA ASP A 128 -16.09 0.22 -4.80
C ASP A 128 -14.66 0.24 -5.37
N ALA A 129 -13.66 -0.24 -4.60
CA ALA A 129 -12.28 -0.32 -5.09
C ALA A 129 -12.16 -1.27 -6.29
N LEU A 130 -12.86 -2.41 -6.25
CA LEU A 130 -12.90 -3.37 -7.36
C LEU A 130 -13.65 -2.83 -8.58
N GLU A 131 -14.59 -1.90 -8.41
CA GLU A 131 -15.30 -1.27 -9.51
C GLU A 131 -14.42 -0.25 -10.24
N ILE A 132 -13.76 0.64 -9.49
CA ILE A 132 -13.06 1.80 -10.08
C ILE A 132 -11.63 1.51 -10.55
N LEU A 133 -10.93 0.54 -9.93
CA LEU A 133 -9.54 0.23 -10.26
C LEU A 133 -9.44 -0.77 -11.41
N THR A 134 -8.45 -0.60 -12.28
CA THR A 134 -8.04 -1.67 -13.21
C THR A 134 -7.36 -2.81 -12.45
N THR A 135 -7.08 -3.92 -13.13
CA THR A 135 -6.36 -5.04 -12.52
C THR A 135 -4.96 -4.62 -12.05
N GLU A 136 -4.26 -3.84 -12.87
CA GLU A 136 -2.89 -3.39 -12.62
C GLU A 136 -2.84 -2.35 -11.49
N GLU A 137 -3.83 -1.48 -11.42
CA GLU A 137 -4.01 -0.54 -10.31
C GLU A 137 -4.32 -1.26 -9.00
N LEU A 138 -5.14 -2.32 -9.03
CA LEU A 138 -5.43 -3.16 -7.88
C LEU A 138 -4.18 -3.94 -7.42
N GLN A 139 -3.35 -4.40 -8.35
CA GLN A 139 -2.06 -5.00 -8.05
C GLN A 139 -1.13 -3.99 -7.37
N ALA A 140 -1.06 -2.76 -7.86
CA ALA A 140 -0.27 -1.69 -7.27
C ALA A 140 -0.72 -1.36 -5.83
N ALA A 141 -2.03 -1.23 -5.61
CA ALA A 141 -2.58 -1.03 -4.27
C ALA A 141 -2.31 -2.24 -3.35
N THR A 142 -2.43 -3.47 -3.86
CA THR A 142 -2.09 -4.66 -3.09
C THR A 142 -0.61 -4.70 -2.71
N ALA A 143 0.29 -4.25 -3.59
CA ALA A 143 1.72 -4.18 -3.29
C ALA A 143 2.01 -3.15 -2.18
N HIS A 144 1.30 -2.02 -2.17
CA HIS A 144 1.32 -1.06 -1.07
C HIS A 144 0.86 -1.71 0.25
N GLU A 145 -0.26 -2.44 0.24
CA GLU A 145 -0.76 -3.12 1.43
C GLU A 145 0.23 -4.17 1.98
N MET A 146 0.93 -4.89 1.11
CA MET A 146 1.99 -5.81 1.55
C MET A 146 3.19 -5.06 2.16
N GLY A 147 3.39 -3.79 1.80
CA GLY A 147 4.36 -2.90 2.43
C GLY A 147 4.10 -2.69 3.92
N HIS A 148 2.84 -2.60 4.34
CA HIS A 148 2.48 -2.43 5.76
C HIS A 148 2.98 -3.57 6.63
N GLU A 149 3.17 -4.76 6.08
CA GLU A 149 3.66 -5.88 6.87
C GLU A 149 5.07 -5.62 7.44
N TYR A 150 5.95 -4.96 6.67
CA TYR A 150 7.33 -4.66 7.05
C TYR A 150 7.42 -3.69 8.23
N PHE A 151 6.39 -2.86 8.41
CA PHE A 151 6.33 -1.81 9.42
C PHE A 151 5.16 -2.01 10.39
N TRP A 152 4.58 -3.21 10.45
CA TRP A 152 3.30 -3.45 11.13
C TRP A 152 3.29 -2.98 12.59
N GLN A 153 4.34 -3.31 13.36
CA GLN A 153 4.43 -2.92 14.76
C GLN A 153 4.57 -1.41 14.93
N GLU A 154 5.38 -0.76 14.08
CA GLU A 154 5.57 0.70 14.09
C GLU A 154 4.27 1.43 13.75
N TYR A 155 3.52 0.90 12.77
CA TYR A 155 2.23 1.43 12.35
C TYR A 155 1.19 1.33 13.47
N GLU A 156 1.02 0.15 14.08
CA GLU A 156 0.04 -0.05 15.15
C GLU A 156 0.33 0.84 16.35
N LEU A 157 1.59 0.91 16.79
CA LEU A 157 1.99 1.79 17.91
C LEU A 157 1.76 3.28 17.57
N SER A 158 2.10 3.70 16.35
CA SER A 158 1.89 5.09 15.91
C SER A 158 0.40 5.44 15.79
N ARG A 159 -0.42 4.49 15.32
CA ARG A 159 -1.88 4.62 15.20
C ARG A 159 -2.53 4.75 16.58
N GLU A 160 -2.13 3.93 17.54
CA GLU A 160 -2.60 3.98 18.92
C GLU A 160 -2.19 5.28 19.62
N ALA A 161 -0.97 5.74 19.40
CA ALA A 161 -0.45 6.99 19.97
C ALA A 161 -0.89 8.27 19.24
N GLY A 162 -1.57 8.16 18.09
CA GLY A 162 -1.96 9.32 17.28
C GLY A 162 -0.77 10.05 16.64
N HIS A 163 0.36 9.38 16.44
CA HIS A 163 1.58 9.93 15.84
C HIS A 163 1.46 10.04 14.32
N ASN A 164 0.66 10.99 13.86
CA ASN A 164 0.32 11.16 12.44
C ASN A 164 1.55 11.33 11.53
N GLU A 165 2.62 12.02 11.98
CA GLU A 165 3.82 12.16 11.15
C GLU A 165 4.53 10.81 10.91
N ALA A 166 4.61 9.95 11.93
CA ALA A 166 5.17 8.62 11.79
C ALA A 166 4.31 7.74 10.86
N ILE A 167 2.98 7.84 10.98
CA ILE A 167 2.06 7.16 10.06
C ILE A 167 2.32 7.62 8.62
N ARG A 168 2.40 8.93 8.38
CA ARG A 168 2.69 9.47 7.04
C ARG A 168 4.00 8.95 6.47
N GLU A 169 5.04 8.84 7.28
CA GLU A 169 6.32 8.28 6.85
C GLU A 169 6.19 6.80 6.48
N ILE A 170 5.45 6.01 7.28
CA ILE A 170 5.19 4.60 6.99
C ILE A 170 4.42 4.43 5.68
N GLU A 171 3.39 5.23 5.42
CA GLU A 171 2.64 5.21 4.15
C GLU A 171 3.57 5.45 2.95
N MET A 172 4.51 6.38 3.05
CA MET A 172 5.51 6.62 2.00
C MET A 172 6.46 5.43 1.86
N ARG A 173 6.89 4.82 2.97
CA ARG A 173 7.70 3.60 2.90
C ARG A 173 6.93 2.45 2.23
N CYS A 174 5.63 2.32 2.47
CA CYS A 174 4.77 1.36 1.78
C CYS A 174 4.72 1.63 0.26
N ASP A 175 4.60 2.88 -0.17
CA ASP A 175 4.70 3.26 -1.59
C ASP A 175 6.05 2.87 -2.21
N GLY A 176 7.15 3.04 -1.47
CA GLY A 176 8.47 2.63 -1.93
C GLY A 176 8.60 1.11 -2.08
N ILE A 177 8.06 0.33 -1.14
CA ILE A 177 8.00 -1.14 -1.25
C ILE A 177 7.14 -1.55 -2.45
N ALA A 178 5.99 -0.90 -2.66
CA ALA A 178 5.12 -1.18 -3.80
C ALA A 178 5.85 -1.00 -5.13
N LEU A 179 6.60 0.09 -5.29
CA LEU A 179 7.42 0.33 -6.49
C LEU A 179 8.47 -0.76 -6.73
N ILE A 180 9.18 -1.19 -5.67
CA ILE A 180 10.18 -2.25 -5.77
C ILE A 180 9.52 -3.57 -6.17
N THR A 181 8.38 -3.91 -5.56
CA THR A 181 7.60 -5.10 -5.88
C THR A 181 7.12 -5.09 -7.33
N MET A 182 6.47 -4.01 -7.76
CA MET A 182 5.93 -3.87 -9.12
C MET A 182 7.04 -4.02 -10.15
N ARG A 183 8.17 -3.34 -9.93
CA ARG A 183 9.31 -3.43 -10.84
C ARG A 183 9.89 -4.83 -10.91
N SER A 184 10.07 -5.50 -9.77
CA SER A 184 10.63 -6.85 -9.73
C SER A 184 9.75 -7.88 -10.45
N LEU A 185 8.46 -7.57 -10.59
CA LEU A 185 7.49 -8.35 -11.35
C LEU A 185 7.30 -7.89 -12.81
N GLY A 186 8.04 -6.86 -13.25
CA GLY A 186 7.91 -6.30 -14.60
C GLY A 186 6.60 -5.54 -14.83
N LEU A 187 5.93 -5.09 -13.77
CA LEU A 187 4.70 -4.30 -13.84
C LEU A 187 5.02 -2.80 -13.99
N ASP A 188 4.13 -2.08 -14.67
CA ASP A 188 4.28 -0.63 -14.85
C ASP A 188 3.97 0.13 -13.55
N ALA A 189 5.00 0.75 -12.98
CA ALA A 189 4.93 1.57 -11.77
C ALA A 189 3.97 2.77 -11.88
N SER A 190 3.63 3.22 -13.09
CA SER A 190 2.67 4.32 -13.29
C SER A 190 1.29 4.02 -12.68
N HIS A 191 0.92 2.74 -12.58
CA HIS A 191 -0.32 2.31 -11.96
C HIS A 191 -0.39 2.60 -10.46
N LEU A 192 0.76 2.76 -9.77
CA LEU A 192 0.77 3.16 -8.37
C LEU A 192 0.30 4.61 -8.19
N ILE A 193 0.73 5.53 -9.06
CA ILE A 193 0.20 6.91 -9.05
C ILE A 193 -1.29 6.89 -9.42
N SER A 194 -1.64 6.16 -10.49
CA SER A 194 -3.01 6.13 -11.00
C SER A 194 -4.02 5.64 -9.95
N GLN A 195 -3.69 4.56 -9.22
CA GLN A 195 -4.58 4.02 -8.20
C GLN A 195 -4.81 5.00 -7.03
N VAL A 196 -3.75 5.65 -6.53
CA VAL A 196 -3.87 6.63 -5.43
C VAL A 196 -4.75 7.79 -5.86
N VAL A 197 -4.55 8.31 -7.07
CA VAL A 197 -5.37 9.42 -7.62
C VAL A 197 -6.83 9.00 -7.74
N LYS A 198 -7.13 7.82 -8.28
CA LYS A 198 -8.50 7.34 -8.48
C LYS A 198 -9.25 7.13 -7.17
N MET A 199 -8.66 6.39 -6.24
CA MET A 199 -9.31 6.12 -4.94
C MET A 199 -9.53 7.42 -4.15
N THR A 200 -8.54 8.31 -4.15
CA THR A 200 -8.64 9.62 -3.47
C THR A 200 -9.80 10.44 -4.03
N ARG A 201 -9.85 10.64 -5.35
CA ARG A 201 -10.91 11.44 -6.00
C ARG A 201 -12.30 10.83 -5.81
N PHE A 202 -12.42 9.51 -5.91
CA PHE A 202 -13.69 8.81 -5.68
C PHE A 202 -14.19 9.03 -4.24
N ASN A 203 -13.31 8.86 -3.25
CA ASN A 203 -13.68 9.05 -1.84
C ASN A 203 -13.99 10.51 -1.48
N GLU A 204 -13.31 11.47 -2.11
CA GLU A 204 -13.61 12.91 -1.99
C GLU A 204 -15.02 13.24 -2.48
N GLN A 205 -15.43 12.69 -3.63
CA GLN A 205 -16.77 12.89 -4.17
C GLN A 205 -17.86 12.37 -3.22
N LEU A 206 -17.58 11.28 -2.51
CA LEU A 206 -18.47 10.70 -1.51
C LEU A 206 -18.40 11.38 -0.14
N ARG A 207 -17.57 12.41 0.03
CA ARG A 207 -17.29 13.10 1.31
C ARG A 207 -16.84 12.13 2.42
N ALA A 208 -16.22 11.02 2.05
CA ALA A 208 -15.70 10.03 2.98
C ALA A 208 -14.35 10.49 3.58
N THR A 209 -14.28 11.71 4.14
CA THR A 209 -13.02 12.44 4.41
C THR A 209 -12.66 12.62 5.90
N GLY A 210 -13.26 11.85 6.81
CA GLY A 210 -13.21 12.07 8.26
C GLY A 210 -11.82 12.05 8.93
N SER A 211 -10.76 11.76 8.18
CA SER A 211 -9.43 11.55 8.73
C SER A 211 -8.23 12.06 7.91
N ALA A 212 -8.50 13.05 7.05
CA ALA A 212 -7.53 13.58 6.10
C ALA A 212 -6.21 14.07 6.70
N THR A 213 -6.18 14.47 7.97
CA THR A 213 -4.96 14.96 8.62
C THR A 213 -4.02 13.85 9.09
N ARG A 214 -4.46 12.58 9.14
CA ARG A 214 -3.62 11.47 9.61
C ARG A 214 -2.69 10.90 8.53
N TYR A 215 -3.06 11.04 7.26
CA TYR A 215 -2.38 10.40 6.11
C TYR A 215 -1.68 11.46 5.24
N PRO A 216 -0.72 11.05 4.40
CA PRO A 216 -0.08 12.00 3.49
C PRO A 216 -1.07 12.49 2.45
N SER A 217 -0.87 13.73 1.99
CA SER A 217 -1.64 14.28 0.89
C SER A 217 -1.29 13.63 -0.46
N LEU A 218 -2.12 13.87 -1.48
CA LEU A 218 -1.99 13.26 -2.81
C LEU A 218 -0.74 13.81 -3.48
N GLY A 219 -0.53 15.12 -3.34
CA GLY A 219 0.68 15.79 -3.81
C GLY A 219 1.93 15.14 -3.22
N GLU A 220 1.99 15.01 -1.89
CA GLU A 220 3.14 14.40 -1.21
C GLU A 220 3.40 12.97 -1.68
N ARG A 221 2.36 12.13 -1.82
CA ARG A 221 2.53 10.74 -2.30
C ARG A 221 3.01 10.71 -3.74
N VAL A 222 2.44 11.52 -4.62
CA VAL A 222 2.82 11.58 -6.04
C VAL A 222 4.28 12.02 -6.21
N GLU A 223 4.70 13.03 -5.45
CA GLU A 223 6.08 13.52 -5.46
C GLU A 223 7.06 12.48 -4.94
N PHE A 224 6.72 11.83 -3.82
CA PHE A 224 7.52 10.74 -3.28
C PHE A 224 7.64 9.58 -4.28
N ILE A 225 6.54 9.13 -4.88
CA ILE A 225 6.53 8.03 -5.85
C ILE A 225 7.41 8.37 -7.05
N ARG A 226 7.39 9.62 -7.54
CA ARG A 226 8.28 10.08 -8.63
C ARG A 226 9.75 10.01 -8.22
N ALA A 227 10.11 10.59 -7.07
CA ALA A 227 11.49 10.58 -6.58
C ALA A 227 12.02 9.16 -6.35
N MET A 228 11.16 8.28 -5.80
CA MET A 228 11.49 6.88 -5.59
C MET A 228 11.62 6.11 -6.91
N THR A 229 10.80 6.43 -7.93
CA THR A 229 10.94 5.87 -9.28
C THR A 229 12.31 6.19 -9.87
N ASP A 230 12.79 7.43 -9.71
CA ASP A 230 14.12 7.83 -10.15
C ASP A 230 15.24 7.08 -9.42
N LEU A 231 15.14 6.95 -8.09
CA LEU A 231 16.10 6.19 -7.28
C LEU A 231 16.17 4.73 -7.73
N VAL A 232 15.00 4.10 -7.86
CA VAL A 232 14.85 2.73 -8.31
C VAL A 232 15.49 2.62 -9.70
N ASN A 233 15.13 3.47 -10.67
CA ASN A 233 15.70 3.47 -12.03
C ASN A 233 17.21 3.65 -12.07
N GLY A 234 17.77 4.61 -11.33
CA GLY A 234 19.21 4.87 -11.26
C GLY A 234 20.01 3.72 -10.62
N SER A 235 19.39 2.90 -9.77
CA SER A 235 20.05 1.70 -9.21
C SER A 235 20.30 0.61 -10.26
N LEU A 236 19.48 0.50 -11.31
CA LEU A 236 19.68 -0.47 -12.39
C LEU A 236 20.80 -0.05 -13.34
N THR A 237 20.86 1.25 -13.69
CA THR A 237 21.91 1.76 -14.59
C THR A 237 23.30 1.53 -14.01
N ARG A 238 23.45 1.68 -12.69
CA ARG A 238 24.70 1.37 -11.96
C ARG A 238 25.05 -0.12 -11.91
N ARG A 239 24.05 -1.01 -11.94
CA ARG A 239 24.25 -2.46 -11.94
C ARG A 239 24.71 -2.96 -13.32
N CYS A 240 24.17 -2.40 -14.41
CA CYS A 240 24.62 -2.71 -15.78
C CYS A 240 26.06 -2.26 -16.06
N SER A 241 26.51 -1.13 -15.50
CA SER A 241 27.88 -0.63 -15.71
C SER A 241 28.95 -1.42 -14.96
N LEU A 242 28.64 -1.99 -13.79
CA LEU A 242 29.58 -2.80 -13.00
C LEU A 242 29.70 -4.26 -13.48
N GLY A 243 28.73 -4.77 -14.24
CA GLY A 243 28.71 -6.16 -14.73
C GLY A 243 29.46 -6.44 -16.04
N CYS A 244 29.94 -5.41 -16.75
CA CYS A 244 30.58 -5.57 -18.06
C CYS A 244 32.13 -5.67 -18.01
N GLY A 245 32.73 -5.66 -16.81
CA GLY A 245 34.17 -5.44 -16.61
C GLY A 245 35.05 -6.63 -16.23
N GLN A 246 34.58 -7.88 -16.33
CA GLN A 246 35.39 -9.07 -15.99
C GLN A 246 35.10 -10.25 -16.94
N ARG A 247 35.52 -10.11 -18.20
CA ARG A 247 36.00 -11.24 -19.01
C ARG A 247 37.21 -10.77 -19.81
N LYS A 248 38.40 -11.05 -19.29
CA LYS A 248 39.62 -11.21 -20.06
C LYS A 248 40.21 -12.55 -19.68
#